data_AF-A0A942PA63-F1
#
_entry.id   AF-A0A942PA63-F1
#
_cell.length_a   1.000
_cell.length_b   1.000
_cell.length_c   1.000
_cell.angle_alpha   90.00
_cell.angle_beta   90.00
_cell.angle_gamma   90.00
#
_symmetry.space_group_name_H-M   'P 1'
#
loop_
_entity.id
_entity.type
_entity.pdbx_description
1 polymer ?
#
loop_
_entity_poly.entity_id
_entity_poly.type
_entity_poly.pdbx_seq_one_letter_code
_entity_poly.pdbx_strand_id
1 'polypeptide(L)'
;MTLTYRSFLTGLLVLLLALGDAQAQETWLGSSHGLLSIEAYSSTVTQLVVGKDGTLYAVGENPLGGPRLFKSTDKGESWTYLTPVNAAISQILIAADGALYVGTFYGGIYTSADKGATWTLVKTGLEKDSVSFLAEDVNGVLYGFCLGFPGTTPEQRIIKSTDKGATWTTAPQIPTEPKLVGNSIIEMNGELYANTIFGLWKSLDQGKTWQLAKQGELTLASLVKAPDGTLYENTYLNTSSAWVGGMMRSTDSGATWSAIGQSLPDKSATMLTVMADGTLYGISGVYGETTRIDQVYKSTDKGSTWTAIGMTGMRKSQIQSLLVTADGTVYIGEYQGGVQRLEIGTNINNGGDADRVFNWAEALHPEIFPRGPVTRIISGYSTRYYPVSDTYLGAKNNHLYVHDGKLLNLIDVGLLGDFLPKAQAAGF
;
A
#
# COMPACT_ATOMS: atom_id res chain seq x y z
N MET A 1 -19.30 53.02 -25.93
CA MET A 1 -18.29 52.91 -26.99
C MET A 1 -16.92 52.85 -26.31
N THR A 2 -16.37 51.63 -26.26
CA THR A 2 -14.92 51.34 -26.31
C THR A 2 -13.98 52.24 -25.51
N LEU A 3 -13.75 51.88 -24.25
CA LEU A 3 -12.51 52.01 -23.44
C LEU A 3 -12.96 51.65 -22.01
N THR A 4 -12.84 50.40 -21.52
CA THR A 4 -11.65 49.91 -20.82
C THR A 4 -11.74 48.38 -20.62
N TYR A 5 -11.38 47.62 -21.64
CA TYR A 5 -11.11 46.16 -21.52
C TYR A 5 -9.73 45.77 -22.06
N ARG A 6 -8.99 46.74 -22.64
CA ARG A 6 -7.69 46.52 -23.28
C ARG A 6 -6.47 46.79 -22.40
N SER A 7 -6.64 47.31 -21.18
CA SER A 7 -5.52 47.57 -20.25
C SER A 7 -5.27 46.45 -19.23
N PHE A 8 -6.12 45.41 -19.17
CA PHE A 8 -5.87 44.21 -18.36
C PHE A 8 -5.19 43.07 -19.14
N LEU A 9 -5.17 43.16 -20.47
CA LEU A 9 -4.68 42.10 -21.37
C LEU A 9 -3.22 42.23 -21.80
N THR A 10 -2.52 43.30 -21.40
CA THR A 10 -1.08 43.49 -21.69
C THR A 10 -0.17 43.25 -20.50
N GLY A 11 -0.72 42.98 -19.30
CA GLY A 11 0.06 42.57 -18.12
C GLY A 11 0.12 41.05 -17.87
N LEU A 12 -0.73 40.26 -18.54
CA LEU A 12 -0.87 38.82 -18.30
C LEU A 12 -0.20 37.93 -19.38
N LEU A 13 0.54 38.54 -20.32
CA LEU A 13 1.18 37.81 -21.43
C LEU A 13 2.67 37.50 -21.20
N VAL A 14 3.24 37.93 -20.07
CA VAL A 14 4.65 37.67 -19.70
C VAL A 14 4.79 36.54 -18.66
N LEU A 15 3.67 36.01 -18.14
CA LEU A 15 3.66 34.88 -17.19
C LEU A 15 3.20 33.54 -17.80
N LEU A 16 3.19 33.43 -19.13
CA LEU A 16 2.67 32.27 -19.86
C LEU A 16 3.74 31.48 -20.64
N LEU A 17 5.02 31.66 -20.30
CA LEU A 17 6.14 30.88 -20.86
C LEU A 17 7.02 30.20 -19.79
N ALA A 18 6.50 29.99 -18.57
CA ALA A 18 7.27 29.41 -17.46
C ALA A 18 6.63 28.17 -16.80
N LEU A 19 5.77 27.44 -17.51
CA LEU A 19 5.39 26.09 -17.10
C LEU A 19 5.84 25.14 -18.19
N GLY A 20 7.05 24.61 -18.00
CA GLY A 20 7.53 23.43 -18.71
C GLY A 20 6.56 22.27 -18.53
N ASP A 21 6.62 21.33 -19.46
CA ASP A 21 5.84 20.08 -19.52
C ASP A 21 5.29 19.66 -18.16
N ALA A 22 3.99 19.92 -17.95
CA ALA A 22 3.32 19.57 -16.71
C ALA A 22 3.26 18.03 -16.61
N GLN A 23 4.22 17.45 -15.90
CA GLN A 23 4.10 16.06 -15.45
C GLN A 23 2.82 15.92 -14.64
N ALA A 24 2.12 14.80 -14.86
CA ALA A 24 1.02 14.31 -14.04
C ALA A 24 1.28 14.62 -12.55
N GLN A 25 0.45 15.46 -11.94
CA GLN A 25 0.67 15.85 -10.55
C GLN A 25 0.23 14.72 -9.62
N GLU A 26 1.20 14.03 -9.06
CA GLU A 26 1.03 13.04 -7.99
C GLU A 26 0.55 13.74 -6.72
N THR A 27 -0.60 13.33 -6.18
CA THR A 27 -1.17 13.89 -4.94
C THR A 27 -1.60 12.77 -4.00
N TRP A 28 -1.21 12.89 -2.73
CA TRP A 28 -1.64 12.01 -1.66
C TRP A 28 -2.95 12.51 -1.04
N LEU A 29 -3.93 11.63 -0.95
CA LEU A 29 -5.20 11.89 -0.27
C LEU A 29 -5.27 11.13 1.05
N GLY A 30 -5.81 11.80 2.08
CA GLY A 30 -6.14 11.14 3.33
C GLY A 30 -7.25 10.12 3.11
N SER A 31 -6.99 8.87 3.50
CA SER A 31 -7.84 7.70 3.23
C SER A 31 -8.17 6.99 4.55
N SER A 32 -8.47 7.77 5.59
CA SER A 32 -8.54 7.31 6.99
C SER A 32 -9.93 7.38 7.60
N HIS A 33 -10.98 7.72 6.85
CA HIS A 33 -12.32 7.85 7.43
C HIS A 33 -12.77 6.51 8.03
N GLY A 34 -13.24 6.50 9.27
CA GLY A 34 -13.66 5.27 9.96
C GLY A 34 -12.52 4.42 10.56
N LEU A 35 -11.25 4.70 10.25
CA LEU A 35 -10.16 4.34 11.15
C LEU A 35 -10.35 5.19 12.41
N LEU A 36 -10.22 4.60 13.60
CA LEU A 36 -10.50 5.32 14.84
C LEU A 36 -9.55 6.50 15.01
N SER A 37 -10.01 7.68 14.61
CA SER A 37 -9.45 8.96 15.02
C SER A 37 -10.12 9.35 16.32
N ILE A 38 -9.58 8.92 17.47
CA ILE A 38 -9.78 9.75 18.65
C ILE A 38 -8.79 10.89 18.45
N GLU A 39 -9.30 12.10 18.29
CA GLU A 39 -8.61 13.36 17.96
C GLU A 39 -7.43 13.74 18.89
N ALA A 40 -7.01 12.85 19.80
CA ALA A 40 -5.87 13.01 20.69
C ALA A 40 -4.81 11.90 20.58
N TYR A 41 -5.08 10.78 19.91
CA TYR A 41 -4.10 9.70 19.75
C TYR A 41 -4.27 8.99 18.40
N SER A 42 -3.25 9.08 17.58
CA SER A 42 -3.24 8.62 16.21
C SER A 42 -2.84 7.15 16.09
N SER A 43 -3.61 6.38 15.32
CA SER A 43 -3.38 4.96 15.10
C SER A 43 -2.25 4.71 14.09
N THR A 44 -1.26 3.90 14.46
CA THR A 44 -0.23 3.40 13.56
C THR A 44 -0.81 2.29 12.69
N VAL A 45 -0.67 2.37 11.37
CA VAL A 45 -1.07 1.28 10.46
C VAL A 45 0.14 0.42 10.13
N THR A 46 0.23 -0.76 10.74
CA THR A 46 1.39 -1.66 10.65
C THR A 46 1.34 -2.58 9.44
N GLN A 47 0.15 -2.84 8.88
CA GLN A 47 0.01 -3.67 7.69
C GLN A 47 -1.23 -3.27 6.87
N LEU A 48 -1.06 -3.20 5.55
CA LEU A 48 -2.11 -3.08 4.55
C LEU A 48 -2.05 -4.29 3.61
N VAL A 49 -3.21 -4.90 3.35
CA VAL A 49 -3.36 -6.01 2.39
C VAL A 49 -4.62 -5.82 1.54
N VAL A 50 -4.63 -6.38 0.34
CA VAL A 50 -5.77 -6.32 -0.59
C VAL A 50 -6.21 -7.70 -1.02
N GLY A 51 -7.51 -7.96 -0.98
CA GLY A 51 -8.12 -9.16 -1.54
C GLY A 51 -8.24 -9.07 -3.06
N LYS A 52 -8.39 -10.22 -3.73
CA LYS A 52 -8.59 -10.28 -5.20
C LYS A 52 -9.81 -9.49 -5.69
N ASP A 53 -10.78 -9.24 -4.81
CA ASP A 53 -11.99 -8.47 -5.09
C ASP A 53 -11.81 -6.95 -4.87
N GLY A 54 -10.59 -6.49 -4.54
CA GLY A 54 -10.30 -5.09 -4.25
C GLY A 54 -10.62 -4.66 -2.81
N THR A 55 -11.11 -5.56 -1.96
CA THR A 55 -11.33 -5.27 -0.54
C THR A 55 -9.98 -5.03 0.14
N LEU A 56 -9.84 -3.90 0.83
CA LEU A 56 -8.64 -3.57 1.61
C LEU A 56 -8.83 -3.96 3.06
N TYR A 57 -7.74 -4.40 3.70
CA TYR A 57 -7.67 -4.60 5.14
C TYR A 57 -6.47 -3.87 5.71
N ALA A 58 -6.65 -3.27 6.88
CA ALA A 58 -5.62 -2.55 7.61
C ALA A 58 -5.50 -3.09 9.03
N VAL A 59 -4.29 -3.45 9.44
CA VAL A 59 -3.95 -3.70 10.84
C VAL A 59 -3.35 -2.43 11.41
N GLY A 60 -3.85 -1.97 12.55
CA GLY A 60 -3.28 -0.79 13.20
C GLY A 60 -3.50 -0.69 14.70
N GLU A 61 -2.55 -0.09 15.40
CA GLU A 61 -2.55 0.05 16.86
C GLU A 61 -3.62 1.01 17.37
N ASN A 62 -4.37 0.58 18.39
CA ASN A 62 -5.10 1.48 19.26
C ASN A 62 -4.24 1.82 20.50
N PRO A 63 -3.97 3.11 20.78
CA PRO A 63 -3.26 3.55 21.98
C PRO A 63 -3.95 3.17 23.31
N LEU A 64 -5.22 2.76 23.27
CA LEU A 64 -6.00 2.32 24.42
C LEU A 64 -6.29 0.80 24.46
N GLY A 65 -5.74 0.01 23.53
CA GLY A 65 -5.94 -1.45 23.56
C GLY A 65 -5.71 -2.14 22.23
N GLY A 66 -4.45 -2.50 21.98
CA GLY A 66 -3.98 -3.48 21.00
C GLY A 66 -4.15 -3.11 19.52
N PRO A 67 -3.37 -3.74 18.62
CA PRO A 67 -3.63 -3.73 17.19
C PRO A 67 -5.04 -4.26 16.85
N ARG A 68 -5.74 -3.51 16.01
CA ARG A 68 -7.10 -3.72 15.52
C ARG A 68 -7.09 -4.01 14.02
N LEU A 69 -8.13 -4.68 13.54
CA LEU A 69 -8.34 -4.96 12.12
C LEU A 69 -9.48 -4.10 11.58
N PHE A 70 -9.25 -3.49 10.42
CA PHE A 70 -10.23 -2.69 9.69
C PHE A 70 -10.36 -3.20 8.26
N LYS A 71 -11.51 -2.92 7.65
CA LYS A 71 -11.84 -3.30 6.27
C LYS A 71 -12.42 -2.11 5.51
N SER A 72 -12.00 -1.94 4.26
CA SER A 72 -12.61 -1.00 3.31
C SER A 72 -13.06 -1.75 2.05
N THR A 73 -14.23 -1.40 1.54
CA THR A 73 -14.79 -1.91 0.28
C THR A 73 -14.94 -0.82 -0.77
N ASP A 74 -14.43 0.38 -0.49
CA ASP A 74 -14.59 1.61 -1.27
C ASP A 74 -13.23 2.27 -1.55
N LYS A 75 -12.20 1.45 -1.82
CA LYS A 75 -10.84 1.91 -2.17
C LYS A 75 -10.22 2.83 -1.09
N GLY A 76 -10.45 2.49 0.17
CA GLY A 76 -9.89 3.17 1.33
C GLY A 76 -10.62 4.46 1.71
N GLU A 77 -11.71 4.83 1.03
CA GLU A 77 -12.50 6.02 1.38
C GLU A 77 -13.04 5.90 2.81
N SER A 78 -13.59 4.74 3.18
CA SER A 78 -14.05 4.46 4.53
C SER A 78 -13.65 3.08 5.04
N TRP A 79 -13.43 3.00 6.34
CA TRP A 79 -12.96 1.81 7.04
C TRP A 79 -13.94 1.40 8.13
N THR A 80 -14.27 0.12 8.16
CA THR A 80 -15.10 -0.49 9.20
C THR A 80 -14.23 -1.37 10.09
N TYR A 81 -14.35 -1.20 11.40
CA TYR A 81 -13.69 -2.05 12.39
C TYR A 81 -14.26 -3.49 12.36
N LEU A 82 -13.38 -4.49 12.31
CA LEU A 82 -13.75 -5.90 12.34
C LEU A 82 -13.59 -6.47 13.75
N THR A 83 -14.71 -6.80 14.39
CA THR A 83 -14.78 -7.61 15.62
C THR A 83 -14.93 -9.09 15.27
N PRO A 84 -14.55 -10.04 16.16
CA PRO A 84 -14.15 -9.91 17.56
C PRO A 84 -12.71 -10.37 17.86
N VAL A 85 -11.70 -10.06 17.03
CA VAL A 85 -10.31 -10.38 17.41
C VAL A 85 -9.89 -9.49 18.59
N ASN A 86 -10.19 -9.93 19.81
CA ASN A 86 -9.85 -9.25 21.05
C ASN A 86 -8.43 -9.64 21.50
N ALA A 87 -7.49 -9.54 20.57
CA ALA A 87 -6.10 -9.88 20.76
C ALA A 87 -5.25 -8.91 19.95
N ALA A 88 -4.01 -8.71 20.40
CA ALA A 88 -3.09 -7.84 19.70
C ALA A 88 -2.66 -8.50 18.38
N ILE A 89 -3.14 -7.98 17.25
CA ILE A 89 -2.83 -8.52 15.92
C ILE A 89 -1.39 -8.21 15.54
N SER A 90 -0.61 -9.24 15.21
CA SER A 90 0.75 -9.11 14.70
C SER A 90 0.76 -9.06 13.17
N GLN A 91 -0.10 -9.84 12.51
CA GLN A 91 -0.16 -9.92 11.05
C GLN A 91 -1.53 -10.40 10.57
N ILE A 92 -1.92 -9.98 9.37
CA ILE A 92 -2.99 -10.58 8.57
C ILE A 92 -2.42 -11.19 7.28
N LEU A 93 -2.96 -12.35 6.91
CA LEU A 93 -2.76 -13.03 5.63
C LEU A 93 -4.12 -13.22 4.95
N ILE A 94 -4.21 -12.91 3.66
CA ILE A 94 -5.33 -13.28 2.79
C ILE A 94 -4.87 -14.46 1.96
N ALA A 95 -5.47 -15.63 2.16
CA ALA A 95 -5.17 -16.81 1.37
C ALA A 95 -5.73 -16.71 -0.07
N ALA A 96 -5.25 -17.58 -0.94
CA ALA A 96 -5.59 -17.64 -2.35
C ALA A 96 -7.09 -17.89 -2.58
N ASP A 97 -7.75 -18.59 -1.66
CA ASP A 97 -9.21 -18.81 -1.66
C ASP A 97 -10.02 -17.67 -1.02
N GLY A 98 -9.34 -16.64 -0.51
CA GLY A 98 -9.95 -15.45 0.08
C GLY A 98 -10.21 -15.57 1.58
N ALA A 99 -9.89 -16.69 2.22
CA ALA A 99 -9.94 -16.81 3.68
C ALA A 99 -8.90 -15.88 4.34
N LEU A 100 -9.25 -15.34 5.50
CA LEU A 100 -8.37 -14.49 6.30
C LEU A 100 -7.77 -15.30 7.44
N TYR A 101 -6.47 -15.12 7.66
CA TYR A 101 -5.74 -15.67 8.80
C TYR A 101 -5.08 -14.51 9.54
N VAL A 102 -5.29 -14.45 10.85
CA VAL A 102 -4.76 -13.40 11.71
C VAL A 102 -3.86 -14.03 12.76
N GLY A 103 -2.58 -13.69 12.71
CA GLY A 103 -1.63 -13.97 13.77
C GLY A 103 -1.80 -12.94 14.89
N THR A 104 -1.60 -13.37 16.12
CA THR A 104 -1.71 -12.48 17.29
C THR A 104 -0.54 -12.66 18.24
N PHE A 105 -0.26 -11.64 19.04
CA PHE A 105 0.62 -11.76 20.20
C PHE A 105 -0.13 -12.43 21.36
N TYR A 106 0.42 -13.54 21.86
CA TYR A 106 -0.11 -14.32 22.99
C TYR A 106 -1.55 -14.84 22.84
N GLY A 107 -2.05 -14.99 21.61
CA GLY A 107 -3.43 -15.41 21.34
C GLY A 107 -3.57 -16.42 20.19
N GLY A 108 -2.45 -16.87 19.61
CA GLY A 108 -2.46 -17.82 18.50
C GLY A 108 -2.99 -17.25 17.19
N ILE A 109 -3.75 -18.06 16.47
CA ILE A 109 -4.27 -17.77 15.13
C ILE A 109 -5.79 -17.70 15.14
N TYR A 110 -6.34 -16.67 14.52
CA TYR A 110 -7.76 -16.56 14.21
C TYR A 110 -7.98 -16.73 12.70
N THR A 111 -9.08 -17.38 12.32
CA THR A 111 -9.46 -17.58 10.91
C THR A 111 -10.84 -17.01 10.62
N SER A 112 -11.04 -16.55 9.39
CA SER A 112 -12.34 -16.11 8.88
C SER A 112 -12.53 -16.55 7.43
N ALA A 113 -13.64 -17.23 7.15
CA ALA A 113 -14.01 -17.66 5.81
C ALA A 113 -14.95 -16.66 5.10
N ASP A 114 -15.43 -15.64 5.80
CA ASP A 114 -16.49 -14.72 5.38
C ASP A 114 -16.04 -13.26 5.33
N LYS A 115 -14.77 -13.06 4.94
CA LYS A 115 -14.16 -11.72 4.76
C LYS A 115 -14.21 -10.88 6.04
N GLY A 116 -14.00 -11.53 7.18
CA GLY A 116 -13.88 -10.92 8.50
C GLY A 116 -15.19 -10.66 9.22
N ALA A 117 -16.32 -11.20 8.75
CA ALA A 117 -17.62 -11.03 9.42
C ALA A 117 -17.72 -11.92 10.68
N THR A 118 -17.16 -13.12 10.64
CA THR A 118 -17.00 -14.01 11.79
C THR A 118 -15.57 -14.53 11.89
N TRP A 119 -15.13 -14.78 13.12
CA TRP A 119 -13.78 -15.26 13.42
C TRP A 119 -13.81 -16.47 14.33
N THR A 120 -12.92 -17.43 14.05
CA THR A 120 -12.74 -18.63 14.85
C THR A 120 -11.30 -18.68 15.36
N LEU A 121 -11.11 -18.81 16.68
CA LEU A 121 -9.80 -19.09 17.28
C LEU A 121 -9.42 -20.56 17.00
N VAL A 122 -8.20 -20.77 16.50
CA VAL A 122 -7.61 -22.09 16.31
C VAL A 122 -7.20 -22.68 17.66
N LYS A 123 -7.84 -23.78 18.06
CA LYS A 123 -7.64 -24.44 19.36
C LYS A 123 -6.80 -25.72 19.26
N THR A 124 -5.58 -25.58 18.73
CA THR A 124 -4.68 -26.72 18.50
C THR A 124 -3.38 -26.61 19.29
N GLY A 125 -3.42 -25.97 20.46
CA GLY A 125 -2.24 -25.72 21.29
C GLY A 125 -1.49 -24.43 20.95
N LEU A 126 -2.07 -23.57 20.10
CA LEU A 126 -1.50 -22.28 19.70
C LEU A 126 -2.03 -21.09 20.52
N GLU A 127 -2.99 -21.29 21.41
CA GLU A 127 -3.78 -20.23 22.05
C GLU A 127 -2.96 -19.27 22.93
N LYS A 128 -1.70 -19.62 23.22
CA LYS A 128 -0.74 -18.79 23.97
C LYS A 128 0.47 -18.38 23.14
N ASP A 129 0.55 -18.81 21.88
CA ASP A 129 1.64 -18.46 20.99
C ASP A 129 1.51 -17.02 20.50
N SER A 130 2.66 -16.39 20.31
CA SER A 130 2.79 -15.16 19.54
C SER A 130 3.15 -15.52 18.11
N VAL A 131 2.20 -15.44 17.18
CA VAL A 131 2.43 -15.80 15.77
C VAL A 131 2.77 -14.54 15.00
N SER A 132 4.03 -14.30 14.65
CA SER A 132 4.46 -13.03 14.03
C SER A 132 4.37 -13.01 12.51
N PHE A 133 4.44 -14.17 11.86
CA PHE A 133 4.35 -14.29 10.41
C PHE A 133 3.47 -15.46 10.01
N LEU A 134 2.81 -15.30 8.88
CA LEU A 134 1.93 -16.21 8.19
C LEU A 134 2.19 -16.09 6.69
N ALA A 135 2.25 -17.23 6.01
CA ALA A 135 2.39 -17.32 4.56
C ALA A 135 1.58 -18.52 4.05
N GLU A 136 1.22 -18.51 2.77
CA GLU A 136 0.59 -19.64 2.08
C GLU A 136 1.48 -20.05 0.90
N ASP A 137 1.64 -21.36 0.69
CA ASP A 137 2.32 -21.89 -0.50
C ASP A 137 1.40 -22.06 -1.71
N VAL A 138 2.00 -22.34 -2.87
CA VAL A 138 1.28 -22.60 -4.13
C VAL A 138 0.31 -23.80 -4.05
N ASN A 139 0.46 -24.68 -3.06
CA ASN A 139 -0.41 -25.84 -2.84
C ASN A 139 -1.49 -25.57 -1.76
N GLY A 140 -1.56 -24.36 -1.21
CA GLY A 140 -2.47 -23.98 -0.12
C GLY A 140 -2.03 -24.44 1.27
N VAL A 141 -0.77 -24.85 1.44
CA VAL A 141 -0.17 -25.12 2.75
C VAL A 141 0.15 -23.79 3.41
N LEU A 142 -0.37 -23.60 4.61
CA LEU A 142 -0.10 -22.40 5.40
C LEU A 142 1.11 -22.64 6.29
N TYR A 143 1.95 -21.63 6.43
CA TYR A 143 3.10 -21.59 7.31
C TYR A 143 2.96 -20.43 8.28
N GLY A 144 3.51 -20.59 9.48
CA GLY A 144 3.58 -19.52 10.45
C GLY A 144 4.86 -19.57 11.27
N PHE A 145 5.23 -18.43 11.85
CA PHE A 145 6.36 -18.31 12.76
C PHE A 145 5.88 -17.94 14.17
N CYS A 146 6.10 -18.83 15.12
CA CYS A 146 5.86 -18.57 16.54
C CYS A 146 7.10 -17.90 17.16
N LEU A 147 6.93 -16.71 17.71
CA LEU A 147 7.91 -16.04 18.55
C LEU A 147 8.02 -16.74 19.90
N GLY A 148 9.22 -16.72 20.45
CA GLY A 148 9.60 -17.18 21.78
C GLY A 148 11.02 -16.72 22.07
N PHE A 149 11.52 -17.00 23.26
CA PHE A 149 12.96 -16.89 23.57
C PHE A 149 13.52 -18.28 23.88
N PRO A 150 14.81 -18.55 23.63
CA PRO A 150 15.45 -19.78 24.07
C PRO A 150 15.17 -20.04 25.56
N GLY A 151 14.60 -21.21 25.88
CA GLY A 151 14.24 -21.59 27.25
C GLY A 151 12.88 -21.10 27.75
N THR A 152 12.06 -20.47 26.90
CA THR A 152 10.66 -20.13 27.22
C THR A 152 9.67 -21.14 26.64
N THR A 153 8.48 -21.23 27.22
CA THR A 153 7.36 -22.00 26.66
C THR A 153 6.25 -21.04 26.25
N PRO A 154 5.80 -21.07 24.98
CA PRO A 154 6.29 -21.92 23.89
C PRO A 154 7.65 -21.49 23.30
N GLU A 155 8.45 -22.45 22.83
CA GLU A 155 9.71 -22.17 22.10
C GLU A 155 9.44 -21.56 20.72
N GLN A 156 10.42 -20.82 20.20
CA GLN A 156 10.43 -20.38 18.80
C GLN A 156 10.32 -21.58 17.86
N ARG A 157 9.40 -21.49 16.91
CA ARG A 157 9.23 -22.56 15.92
C ARG A 157 8.46 -22.11 14.69
N ILE A 158 8.75 -22.80 13.59
CA ILE A 158 7.91 -22.81 12.40
C ILE A 158 6.74 -23.77 12.63
N ILE A 159 5.52 -23.31 12.34
CA ILE A 159 4.29 -24.11 12.32
C ILE A 159 3.75 -24.18 10.89
N LYS A 160 2.98 -25.23 10.60
CA LYS A 160 2.30 -25.38 9.31
C LYS A 160 0.92 -26.01 9.43
N SER A 161 0.07 -25.72 8.46
CA SER A 161 -1.24 -26.34 8.27
C SER A 161 -1.40 -26.80 6.83
N THR A 162 -1.92 -28.01 6.64
CA THR A 162 -2.24 -28.60 5.32
C THR A 162 -3.74 -28.76 5.11
N ASP A 163 -4.56 -28.22 6.01
CA ASP A 163 -6.01 -28.38 6.07
C ASP A 163 -6.74 -27.03 6.18
N LYS A 164 -6.19 -26.01 5.50
CA LYS A 164 -6.73 -24.64 5.46
C LYS A 164 -6.85 -24.01 6.85
N GLY A 165 -5.83 -24.23 7.68
CA GLY A 165 -5.68 -23.64 9.00
C GLY A 165 -6.60 -24.22 10.07
N ALA A 166 -7.29 -25.33 9.80
CA ALA A 166 -8.10 -26.01 10.80
C ALA A 166 -7.21 -26.63 11.89
N THR A 167 -6.08 -27.21 11.52
CA THR A 167 -5.06 -27.71 12.45
C THR A 167 -3.66 -27.25 12.06
N TRP A 168 -2.82 -27.06 13.08
CA TRP A 168 -1.44 -26.62 12.91
C TRP A 168 -0.49 -27.55 13.64
N THR A 169 0.64 -27.85 13.02
CA THR A 169 1.68 -28.73 13.55
C THR A 169 3.04 -28.06 13.44
N THR A 170 3.98 -28.42 14.32
CA THR A 170 5.36 -27.95 14.21
C THR A 170 5.99 -28.49 12.93
N ALA A 171 6.50 -27.60 12.08
CA ALA A 171 7.25 -27.97 10.88
C ALA A 171 8.70 -28.35 11.23
N PRO A 172 9.45 -29.00 10.32
CA PRO A 172 10.89 -29.14 10.49
C PRO A 172 11.58 -27.77 10.60
N GLN A 173 12.43 -27.63 11.62
CA GLN A 173 13.08 -26.35 11.95
C GLN A 173 14.35 -26.15 11.12
N ILE A 174 14.73 -24.88 10.93
CA ILE A 174 15.99 -24.53 10.27
C ILE A 174 17.14 -24.92 11.21
N PRO A 175 18.17 -25.64 10.73
CA PRO A 175 19.25 -26.15 11.58
C PRO A 175 20.29 -25.05 11.88
N THR A 176 19.93 -24.05 12.70
CA THR A 176 20.83 -22.99 13.17
C THR A 176 21.32 -23.25 14.59
N GLU A 177 22.56 -22.88 14.89
CA GLU A 177 23.07 -22.77 16.27
C GLU A 177 23.65 -21.37 16.53
N PRO A 178 23.14 -20.60 17.53
CA PRO A 178 22.02 -20.94 18.42
C PRO A 178 20.65 -20.97 17.72
N LYS A 179 19.65 -21.62 18.34
CA LYS A 179 18.27 -21.72 17.84
C LYS A 179 17.67 -20.34 17.48
N LEU A 180 17.46 -20.14 16.17
CA LEU A 180 16.68 -19.14 15.42
C LEU A 180 16.15 -17.88 16.13
N VAL A 181 16.61 -16.71 15.68
CA VAL A 181 15.78 -15.50 15.58
C VAL A 181 15.44 -15.31 14.11
N GLY A 182 14.36 -15.96 13.66
CA GLY A 182 13.79 -15.80 12.32
C GLY A 182 12.84 -14.59 12.27
N ASN A 183 12.90 -13.81 11.19
CA ASN A 183 12.13 -12.57 11.04
C ASN A 183 11.05 -12.63 9.95
N SER A 184 11.03 -13.64 9.08
CA SER A 184 9.97 -13.82 8.08
C SER A 184 10.11 -15.18 7.40
N ILE A 185 8.98 -15.76 6.99
CA ILE A 185 8.92 -16.87 6.04
C ILE A 185 8.08 -16.39 4.87
N ILE A 186 8.56 -16.63 3.66
CA ILE A 186 7.84 -16.34 2.43
C ILE A 186 7.86 -17.60 1.58
N GLU A 187 6.75 -17.85 0.89
CA GLU A 187 6.69 -18.86 -0.15
C GLU A 187 6.80 -18.23 -1.52
N MET A 188 7.48 -18.95 -2.42
CA MET A 188 7.79 -18.55 -3.76
C MET A 188 7.82 -19.76 -4.70
N ASN A 189 6.71 -20.05 -5.38
CA ASN A 189 6.62 -21.09 -6.44
C ASN A 189 7.04 -22.51 -5.98
N GLY A 190 6.63 -22.92 -4.78
CA GLY A 190 6.98 -24.20 -4.16
C GLY A 190 8.29 -24.20 -3.36
N GLU A 191 9.03 -23.08 -3.38
CA GLU A 191 10.20 -22.87 -2.53
C GLU A 191 9.85 -21.99 -1.34
N LEU A 192 10.36 -22.32 -0.15
CA LEU A 192 10.25 -21.45 1.02
C LEU A 192 11.57 -20.72 1.24
N TYR A 193 11.49 -19.44 1.59
CA TYR A 193 12.61 -18.65 2.03
C TYR A 193 12.35 -18.16 3.45
N ALA A 194 13.33 -18.34 4.33
CA ALA A 194 13.25 -17.92 5.72
C ALA A 194 14.44 -17.02 6.04
N ASN A 195 14.13 -15.79 6.45
CA ASN A 195 15.15 -14.85 6.86
C ASN A 195 15.46 -15.03 8.36
N THR A 196 16.73 -15.14 8.69
CA THR A 196 17.23 -15.32 10.07
C THR A 196 18.35 -14.32 10.33
N ILE A 197 18.62 -14.04 11.61
CA ILE A 197 19.79 -13.23 11.98
C ILE A 197 21.15 -13.84 11.53
N PHE A 198 21.17 -15.12 11.17
CA PHE A 198 22.37 -15.83 10.71
C PHE A 198 22.43 -16.01 9.19
N GLY A 199 21.46 -15.44 8.47
CA GLY A 199 21.41 -15.47 7.01
C GLY A 199 20.07 -15.92 6.45
N LEU A 200 20.02 -15.99 5.12
CA LEU A 200 18.85 -16.41 4.36
C LEU A 200 18.91 -17.92 4.13
N TRP A 201 17.84 -18.61 4.51
CA TRP A 201 17.67 -20.04 4.31
C TRP A 201 16.59 -20.30 3.26
N LYS A 202 16.76 -21.37 2.49
CA LYS A 202 15.77 -21.82 1.52
C LYS A 202 15.43 -23.30 1.69
N SER A 203 14.20 -23.66 1.35
CA SER A 203 13.70 -25.02 1.28
C SER A 203 13.08 -25.28 -0.08
N LEU A 204 13.44 -26.40 -0.70
CA LEU A 204 12.91 -26.83 -2.01
C LEU A 204 11.87 -27.96 -1.87
N ASP A 205 11.57 -28.36 -0.64
CA ASP A 205 10.75 -29.53 -0.32
C ASP A 205 9.67 -29.19 0.71
N GLN A 206 9.10 -27.99 0.60
CA GLN A 206 8.00 -27.49 1.43
C GLN A 206 8.34 -27.43 2.93
N GLY A 207 9.58 -27.03 3.24
CA GLY A 207 10.06 -26.84 4.61
C GLY A 207 10.45 -28.14 5.30
N LYS A 208 10.67 -29.25 4.56
CA LYS A 208 11.15 -30.50 5.15
C LYS A 208 12.64 -30.44 5.44
N THR A 209 13.41 -29.85 4.53
CA THR A 209 14.84 -29.57 4.67
C THR A 209 15.14 -28.12 4.33
N TRP A 210 16.16 -27.57 4.98
CA TRP A 210 16.60 -26.20 4.79
C TRP A 210 18.09 -26.16 4.46
N GLN A 211 18.44 -25.35 3.47
CA GLN A 211 19.82 -25.09 3.07
C GLN A 211 20.10 -23.59 3.15
N LEU A 212 21.30 -23.22 3.57
CA LEU A 212 21.72 -21.84 3.63
C LEU A 212 21.85 -21.30 2.20
N ALA A 213 21.07 -20.28 1.86
CA ALA A 213 21.16 -19.58 0.57
C ALA A 213 22.21 -18.47 0.61
N LYS A 214 22.34 -17.77 1.75
CA LYS A 214 23.28 -16.67 1.94
C LYS A 214 23.71 -16.56 3.40
N GLN A 215 25.02 -16.61 3.65
CA GLN A 215 25.60 -16.36 4.97
C GLN A 215 25.61 -14.85 5.27
N GLY A 216 25.28 -14.45 6.50
CA GLY A 216 25.52 -13.09 6.97
C GLY A 216 24.84 -12.78 8.30
N GLU A 217 25.48 -11.94 9.11
CA GLU A 217 24.86 -11.29 10.27
C GLU A 217 23.98 -10.15 9.76
N LEU A 218 22.78 -10.50 9.29
CA LEU A 218 21.84 -9.53 8.74
C LEU A 218 20.78 -9.21 9.78
N THR A 219 20.64 -7.93 10.11
CA THR A 219 19.52 -7.45 10.90
C THR A 219 18.46 -6.93 9.93
N LEU A 220 17.27 -7.53 9.96
CA LEU A 220 16.10 -7.09 9.21
C LEU A 220 16.30 -7.07 7.67
N ALA A 221 15.99 -8.20 7.04
CA ALA A 221 15.82 -8.22 5.59
C ALA A 221 14.34 -8.40 5.21
N SER A 222 13.81 -7.47 4.42
CA SER A 222 12.59 -7.71 3.65
C SER A 222 12.98 -8.41 2.35
N LEU A 223 12.30 -9.49 2.01
CA LEU A 223 12.55 -10.25 0.78
C LEU A 223 11.27 -10.32 -0.05
N VAL A 224 11.38 -9.91 -1.31
CA VAL A 224 10.26 -9.84 -2.27
C VAL A 224 10.69 -10.53 -3.57
N LYS A 225 9.77 -11.20 -4.26
CA LYS A 225 10.02 -11.85 -5.55
C LYS A 225 9.15 -11.26 -6.64
N ALA A 226 9.77 -10.84 -7.73
CA ALA A 226 9.08 -10.42 -8.94
C ALA A 226 8.42 -11.61 -9.66
N PRO A 227 7.41 -11.35 -10.51
CA PRO A 227 6.78 -12.36 -11.36
C PRO A 227 7.77 -13.14 -12.24
N ASP A 228 8.87 -12.50 -12.67
CA ASP A 228 9.92 -13.13 -13.48
C ASP A 228 10.88 -14.03 -12.68
N GLY A 229 10.68 -14.16 -11.38
CA GLY A 229 11.50 -14.96 -10.48
C GLY A 229 12.65 -14.22 -9.82
N THR A 230 12.89 -12.95 -10.17
CA THR A 230 13.93 -12.13 -9.56
C THR A 230 13.63 -11.90 -8.08
N LEU A 231 14.61 -12.13 -7.20
CA LEU A 231 14.54 -11.83 -5.78
C LEU A 231 15.12 -10.46 -5.49
N TYR A 232 14.45 -9.71 -4.62
CA TYR A 232 14.89 -8.43 -4.11
C TYR A 232 14.95 -8.49 -2.59
N GLU A 233 16.11 -8.19 -2.05
CA GLU A 233 16.36 -8.16 -0.62
C GLU A 233 16.75 -6.73 -0.23
N ASN A 234 16.14 -6.19 0.80
CA ASN A 234 16.70 -5.02 1.47
C ASN A 234 17.45 -5.49 2.69
N THR A 235 18.74 -5.17 2.82
CA THR A 235 19.54 -5.51 4.00
C THR A 235 19.85 -4.27 4.81
N TYR A 236 19.78 -4.38 6.13
CA TYR A 236 20.42 -3.45 7.05
C TYR A 236 21.57 -4.15 7.77
N LEU A 237 22.80 -3.69 7.52
CA LEU A 237 23.94 -4.08 8.33
C LEU A 237 24.10 -3.09 9.47
N ASN A 238 23.95 -3.57 10.71
CA ASN A 238 24.36 -2.82 11.90
C ASN A 238 25.87 -2.98 12.07
N THR A 239 26.65 -2.02 11.57
CA THR A 239 28.07 -1.94 11.92
C THR A 239 28.24 -0.97 13.09
N SER A 240 29.24 -1.20 13.94
CA SER A 240 29.53 -0.35 15.11
C SER A 240 29.82 1.13 14.77
N SER A 241 29.96 1.47 13.49
CA SER A 241 30.28 2.82 13.00
C SER A 241 29.25 3.40 12.02
N ALA A 242 28.31 2.61 11.46
CA ALA A 242 27.24 3.11 10.59
C ALA A 242 26.15 2.07 10.31
N TRP A 243 24.93 2.55 10.06
CA TRP A 243 23.91 1.78 9.36
C TRP A 243 24.27 1.73 7.87
N VAL A 244 24.67 0.56 7.38
CA VAL A 244 24.89 0.36 5.94
C VAL A 244 23.67 -0.39 5.41
N GLY A 245 22.70 0.38 4.93
CA GLY A 245 21.59 -0.15 4.14
C GLY A 245 22.09 -0.56 2.76
N GLY A 246 21.56 -1.67 2.25
CA GLY A 246 21.90 -2.16 0.92
C GLY A 246 20.79 -3.00 0.32
N MET A 247 20.21 -2.50 -0.77
CA MET A 247 19.33 -3.31 -1.60
C MET A 247 20.16 -4.24 -2.49
N MET A 248 19.74 -5.50 -2.55
CA MET A 248 20.38 -6.56 -3.32
C MET A 248 19.34 -7.23 -4.22
N ARG A 249 19.78 -7.72 -5.38
CA ARG A 249 18.98 -8.44 -6.35
C ARG A 249 19.64 -9.77 -6.72
N SER A 250 18.86 -10.83 -6.79
CA SER A 250 19.28 -12.14 -7.31
C SER A 250 18.37 -12.56 -8.47
N THR A 251 18.97 -13.11 -9.53
CA THR A 251 18.26 -13.65 -10.70
C THR A 251 18.41 -15.16 -10.84
N ASP A 252 18.93 -15.82 -9.80
CA ASP A 252 19.32 -17.22 -9.80
C ASP A 252 18.87 -17.93 -8.49
N SER A 253 17.66 -17.61 -8.03
CA SER A 253 17.05 -18.19 -6.83
C SER A 253 17.92 -18.07 -5.57
N GLY A 254 18.50 -16.88 -5.40
CA GLY A 254 19.29 -16.49 -4.24
C GLY A 254 20.71 -17.04 -4.22
N ALA A 255 21.20 -17.65 -5.30
CA ALA A 255 22.57 -18.19 -5.35
C ALA A 255 23.63 -17.10 -5.44
N THR A 256 23.38 -16.04 -6.23
CA THR A 256 24.24 -14.86 -6.31
C THR A 256 23.43 -13.58 -6.21
N TRP A 257 24.05 -12.53 -5.67
CA TRP A 257 23.40 -11.26 -5.36
C TRP A 257 24.22 -10.09 -5.90
N SER A 258 23.54 -9.12 -6.51
CA SER A 258 24.12 -7.87 -7.01
C SER A 258 23.50 -6.68 -6.30
N ALA A 259 24.30 -5.69 -5.94
CA ALA A 259 23.82 -4.46 -5.30
C ALA A 259 22.98 -3.62 -6.28
N ILE A 260 21.88 -3.06 -5.77
CA ILE A 260 20.97 -2.15 -6.47
C ILE A 260 20.63 -0.95 -5.56
N GLY A 261 19.68 -0.10 -5.93
CA GLY A 261 19.20 0.98 -5.04
C GLY A 261 20.19 2.13 -4.81
N GLN A 262 21.28 2.22 -5.58
CA GLN A 262 22.32 3.26 -5.38
C GLN A 262 21.84 4.69 -5.63
N SER A 263 20.68 4.86 -6.27
CA SER A 263 20.02 6.15 -6.49
C SER A 263 19.10 6.57 -5.34
N LEU A 264 18.83 5.70 -4.36
CA LEU A 264 18.07 6.04 -3.16
C LEU A 264 18.94 6.81 -2.15
N PRO A 265 18.37 7.76 -1.38
CA PRO A 265 19.12 8.58 -0.43
C PRO A 265 19.94 7.79 0.61
N ASP A 266 19.40 6.70 1.15
CA ASP A 266 20.06 5.81 2.12
C ASP A 266 20.53 4.48 1.51
N LYS A 267 20.46 4.36 0.16
CA LYS A 267 20.74 3.14 -0.61
C LYS A 267 19.89 1.92 -0.18
N SER A 268 18.78 2.17 0.51
CA SER A 268 17.96 1.16 1.14
C SER A 268 16.47 1.44 0.92
N ALA A 269 15.65 0.39 0.96
CA ALA A 269 14.21 0.53 0.98
C ALA A 269 13.67 -0.23 2.20
N THR A 270 13.28 0.50 3.25
CA THR A 270 12.71 -0.09 4.48
C THR A 270 11.55 -1.02 4.22
N MET A 271 10.79 -0.76 3.16
CA MET A 271 9.76 -1.64 2.64
C MET A 271 9.86 -1.68 1.12
N LEU A 272 9.51 -2.83 0.55
CA LEU A 272 9.53 -3.07 -0.88
C LEU A 272 8.29 -3.86 -1.28
N THR A 273 7.72 -3.51 -2.42
CA THR A 273 6.68 -4.32 -3.09
C THR A 273 6.91 -4.32 -4.59
N VAL A 274 6.39 -5.34 -5.26
CA VAL A 274 6.55 -5.55 -6.70
C VAL A 274 5.20 -5.83 -7.35
N MET A 275 4.97 -5.17 -8.48
CA MET A 275 3.78 -5.32 -9.29
C MET A 275 3.89 -6.50 -10.26
N ALA A 276 2.75 -6.92 -10.81
CA ALA A 276 2.68 -7.98 -11.81
C ALA A 276 3.47 -7.67 -13.11
N ASP A 277 3.68 -6.38 -13.41
CA ASP A 277 4.49 -5.92 -14.54
C ASP A 277 6.01 -5.82 -14.21
N GLY A 278 6.40 -6.13 -12.97
CA GLY A 278 7.78 -6.02 -12.48
C GLY A 278 8.17 -4.62 -11.97
N THR A 279 7.26 -3.65 -11.97
CA THR A 279 7.49 -2.34 -11.35
C THR A 279 7.68 -2.50 -9.84
N LEU A 280 8.73 -1.88 -9.30
CA LEU A 280 9.01 -1.86 -7.87
C LEU A 280 8.55 -0.55 -7.25
N TYR A 281 7.99 -0.65 -6.05
CA TYR A 281 7.75 0.50 -5.17
C TYR A 281 8.43 0.24 -3.83
N GLY A 282 9.12 1.24 -3.31
CA GLY A 282 9.85 1.13 -2.05
C GLY A 282 9.83 2.41 -1.25
N ILE A 283 10.08 2.30 0.05
CA ILE A 283 10.16 3.44 0.96
C ILE A 283 11.61 3.64 1.38
N SER A 284 12.16 4.80 1.05
CA SER A 284 13.46 5.25 1.53
C SER A 284 13.27 6.56 2.27
N GLY A 285 14.10 6.81 3.27
CA GLY A 285 13.99 7.99 4.11
C GLY A 285 15.34 8.65 4.34
N VAL A 286 15.29 9.95 4.64
CA VAL A 286 16.47 10.68 5.11
C VAL A 286 16.31 10.92 6.60
N TYR A 287 17.33 10.54 7.37
CA TYR A 287 17.46 10.96 8.77
C TYR A 287 17.86 12.44 8.82
N GLY A 288 16.95 13.30 9.26
CA GLY A 288 17.31 14.62 9.76
C GLY A 288 17.88 14.54 11.18
N GLU A 289 18.31 15.68 11.74
CA GLU A 289 18.86 15.76 13.10
C GLU A 289 17.87 15.31 14.20
N THR A 290 16.57 15.43 13.94
CA THR A 290 15.50 15.14 14.93
C THR A 290 14.31 14.35 14.38
N THR A 291 14.20 14.17 13.06
CA THR A 291 13.05 13.49 12.43
C THR A 291 13.48 12.68 11.20
N ARG A 292 12.87 11.51 11.00
CA ARG A 292 12.97 10.71 9.77
C ARG A 292 11.82 11.11 8.86
N ILE A 293 12.14 11.50 7.63
CA ILE A 293 11.14 11.78 6.59
C ILE A 293 11.23 10.66 5.57
N ASP A 294 10.16 9.87 5.48
CA ASP A 294 10.03 8.81 4.49
C ASP A 294 9.39 9.33 3.21
N GLN A 295 9.82 8.76 2.08
CA GLN A 295 9.26 9.02 0.77
C GLN A 295 9.11 7.71 0.00
N VAL A 296 8.07 7.64 -0.84
CA VAL A 296 7.87 6.50 -1.74
C VAL A 296 8.67 6.72 -3.01
N TYR A 297 9.35 5.69 -3.47
CA TYR A 297 10.11 5.65 -4.70
C TYR A 297 9.59 4.54 -5.61
N LYS A 298 9.72 4.75 -6.91
CA LYS A 298 9.33 3.81 -7.97
C LYS A 298 10.54 3.45 -8.83
N SER A 299 10.66 2.19 -9.21
CA SER A 299 11.64 1.71 -10.20
C SER A 299 10.96 0.84 -11.25
N THR A 300 11.26 1.11 -12.52
CA THR A 300 10.76 0.33 -13.67
C THR A 300 11.89 -0.45 -14.36
N ASP A 301 13.10 -0.45 -13.80
CA ASP A 301 14.31 -1.04 -14.37
C ASP A 301 14.96 -2.06 -13.43
N LYS A 302 14.11 -2.79 -12.69
CA LYS A 302 14.50 -3.85 -11.75
C LYS A 302 15.42 -3.32 -10.63
N GLY A 303 15.13 -2.13 -10.13
CA GLY A 303 15.78 -1.53 -8.96
C GLY A 303 17.11 -0.82 -9.25
N SER A 304 17.48 -0.69 -10.53
CA SER A 304 18.74 -0.06 -10.93
C SER A 304 18.68 1.46 -10.69
N THR A 305 17.58 2.08 -11.09
CA THR A 305 17.27 3.49 -10.80
C THR A 305 15.91 3.63 -10.13
N TRP A 306 15.82 4.64 -9.26
CA TRP A 306 14.62 4.95 -8.49
C TRP A 306 14.23 6.40 -8.70
N THR A 307 12.95 6.62 -8.99
CA THR A 307 12.33 7.93 -9.12
C THR A 307 11.47 8.19 -7.90
N ALA A 308 11.66 9.33 -7.26
CA ALA A 308 10.89 9.73 -6.10
C ALA A 308 9.45 10.11 -6.52
N ILE A 309 8.45 9.60 -5.81
CA ILE A 309 7.04 9.98 -5.99
C ILE A 309 6.79 11.28 -5.21
N GLY A 310 6.09 12.22 -5.82
CA GLY A 310 5.75 13.52 -5.24
C GLY A 310 5.11 13.40 -3.86
N MET A 311 5.52 14.27 -2.93
CA MET A 311 5.00 14.30 -1.55
C MET A 311 3.83 15.28 -1.36
N THR A 312 3.24 15.78 -2.45
CA THR A 312 2.14 16.75 -2.36
C THR A 312 0.95 16.11 -1.65
N GLY A 313 0.46 16.73 -0.57
CA GLY A 313 -0.63 16.18 0.26
C GLY A 313 -0.18 15.15 1.30
N MET A 314 1.08 14.69 1.24
CA MET A 314 1.61 13.70 2.16
C MET A 314 1.91 14.33 3.52
N ARG A 315 1.46 13.69 4.60
CA ARG A 315 1.93 14.02 5.94
C ARG A 315 3.40 13.59 6.07
N LYS A 316 4.25 14.47 6.60
CA LYS A 316 5.66 14.13 6.87
C LYS A 316 5.72 13.22 8.09
N SER A 317 5.55 11.92 7.89
CA SER A 317 5.52 10.90 8.93
C SER A 317 6.41 9.70 8.57
N GLN A 318 6.61 8.79 9.52
CA GLN A 318 7.23 7.50 9.24
C GLN A 318 6.20 6.59 8.58
N ILE A 319 6.58 5.95 7.47
CA ILE A 319 5.71 5.02 6.77
C ILE A 319 5.98 3.61 7.32
N GLN A 320 4.91 2.94 7.74
CA GLN A 320 4.92 1.63 8.39
C GLN A 320 4.30 0.54 7.50
N SER A 321 3.54 0.93 6.48
CA SER A 321 3.01 0.00 5.50
C SER A 321 3.01 0.56 4.08
N LEU A 322 3.24 -0.30 3.09
CA LEU A 322 3.16 0.01 1.66
C LEU A 322 2.37 -1.10 0.98
N LEU A 323 1.34 -0.72 0.24
CA LEU A 323 0.53 -1.61 -0.55
C LEU A 323 0.35 -1.00 -1.94
N VAL A 324 0.46 -1.81 -2.99
CA VAL A 324 0.10 -1.39 -4.35
C VAL A 324 -0.92 -2.39 -4.88
N THR A 325 -2.07 -1.89 -5.31
CA THR A 325 -3.16 -2.71 -5.85
C THR A 325 -2.93 -3.01 -7.33
N ALA A 326 -3.61 -4.02 -7.87
CA ALA A 326 -3.41 -4.46 -9.25
C ALA A 326 -3.68 -3.37 -10.32
N ASP A 327 -4.51 -2.37 -9.99
CA ASP A 327 -4.76 -1.21 -10.83
C ASP A 327 -3.67 -0.11 -10.74
N GLY A 328 -2.64 -0.32 -9.91
CA GLY A 328 -1.52 0.60 -9.72
C GLY A 328 -1.74 1.66 -8.64
N THR A 329 -2.85 1.63 -7.91
CA THR A 329 -3.07 2.55 -6.77
C THR A 329 -2.10 2.20 -5.64
N VAL A 330 -1.39 3.20 -5.10
CA VAL A 330 -0.45 3.02 -3.99
C VAL A 330 -1.12 3.48 -2.69
N TYR A 331 -1.07 2.66 -1.65
CA TYR A 331 -1.51 3.00 -0.30
C TYR A 331 -0.31 2.97 0.64
N ILE A 332 -0.27 3.92 1.56
CA ILE A 332 0.70 3.94 2.65
C ILE A 332 -0.03 3.94 3.99
N GLY A 333 0.50 3.15 4.92
CA GLY A 333 0.12 3.19 6.33
C GLY A 333 1.16 3.97 7.10
N GLU A 334 0.74 4.95 7.89
CA GLU A 334 1.63 5.89 8.56
C GLU A 334 1.67 5.65 10.08
N TYR A 335 2.84 5.88 10.68
CA TYR A 335 2.96 6.06 12.11
C TYR A 335 2.18 7.32 12.49
N GLN A 336 1.19 7.17 13.37
CA GLN A 336 0.41 8.30 13.84
C GLN A 336 -0.33 9.10 12.73
N GLY A 337 -0.55 8.51 11.54
CA GLY A 337 -1.12 9.20 10.39
C GLY A 337 -2.34 8.54 9.73
N GLY A 338 -2.59 7.25 10.02
CA GLY A 338 -3.65 6.47 9.38
C GLY A 338 -3.21 5.92 8.01
N VAL A 339 -4.12 5.93 7.03
CA VAL A 339 -3.84 5.51 5.65
C VAL A 339 -3.91 6.72 4.71
N GLN A 340 -2.97 6.81 3.77
CA GLN A 340 -3.07 7.69 2.62
C GLN A 340 -3.02 6.86 1.34
N ARG A 341 -3.66 7.35 0.29
CA ARG A 341 -3.54 6.78 -1.05
C ARG A 341 -2.89 7.78 -1.99
N LEU A 342 -2.00 7.29 -2.83
CA LEU A 342 -1.44 8.03 -3.94
C LEU A 342 -2.45 7.98 -5.08
N GLU A 343 -2.89 9.16 -5.47
CA GLU A 343 -3.47 9.33 -6.78
C GLU A 343 -2.37 9.79 -7.71
N ILE A 344 -1.97 8.90 -8.62
CA ILE A 344 -1.30 9.35 -9.83
C ILE A 344 -2.41 10.05 -10.58
N GLY A 345 -2.42 11.38 -10.52
CA GLY A 345 -3.21 12.19 -11.42
C GLY A 345 -2.73 11.81 -12.81
N THR A 346 -3.33 10.81 -13.43
CA THR A 346 -3.09 10.51 -14.83
C THR A 346 -3.23 11.86 -15.52
N ASN A 347 -2.26 12.21 -16.37
CA ASN A 347 -2.41 13.34 -17.29
C ASN A 347 -3.50 12.98 -18.30
N ILE A 348 -4.72 12.81 -17.78
CA ILE A 348 -5.94 12.96 -18.51
C ILE A 348 -5.97 14.46 -18.75
N ASN A 349 -5.56 14.88 -19.94
CA ASN A 349 -5.61 16.28 -20.35
C ASN A 349 -6.96 16.83 -19.92
N ASN A 350 -6.97 17.67 -18.87
CA ASN A 350 -8.18 18.05 -18.14
C ASN A 350 -9.23 18.75 -19.02
N GLY A 351 -8.95 19.04 -20.29
CA GLY A 351 -9.96 19.40 -21.28
C GLY A 351 -10.75 18.20 -21.81
N GLY A 352 -10.09 17.21 -22.43
CA GLY A 352 -10.74 16.23 -23.30
C GLY A 352 -11.67 15.23 -22.61
N ASP A 353 -11.19 14.53 -21.57
CA ASP A 353 -12.03 13.52 -20.91
C ASP A 353 -13.00 14.11 -19.88
N ALA A 354 -12.64 15.25 -19.27
CA ALA A 354 -13.62 16.04 -18.53
C ALA A 354 -14.73 16.52 -19.47
N ASP A 355 -14.39 16.98 -20.68
CA ASP A 355 -15.38 17.34 -21.70
C ASP A 355 -16.27 16.16 -22.08
N ARG A 356 -15.74 14.94 -22.20
CA ARG A 356 -16.55 13.75 -22.46
C ARG A 356 -17.57 13.51 -21.36
N VAL A 357 -17.12 13.53 -20.11
CA VAL A 357 -18.01 13.31 -18.96
C VAL A 357 -19.00 14.47 -18.79
N PHE A 358 -18.60 15.71 -19.05
CA PHE A 358 -19.51 16.86 -19.06
C PHE A 358 -20.55 16.73 -20.17
N ASN A 359 -20.16 16.37 -21.40
CA ASN A 359 -21.09 16.15 -22.51
C ASN A 359 -22.08 15.02 -22.20
N TRP A 360 -21.60 13.97 -21.55
CA TRP A 360 -22.44 12.87 -21.10
C TRP A 360 -23.42 13.31 -19.99
N ALA A 361 -22.97 14.11 -19.03
CA ALA A 361 -23.83 14.71 -17.99
C ALA A 361 -24.89 15.64 -18.59
N GLU A 362 -24.55 16.45 -19.59
CA GLU A 362 -25.48 17.30 -20.36
C GLU A 362 -26.53 16.48 -21.11
N ALA A 363 -26.18 15.27 -21.56
CA ALA A 363 -27.12 14.37 -22.23
C ALA A 363 -28.06 13.66 -21.24
N LEU A 364 -27.58 13.33 -20.04
CA LEU A 364 -28.38 12.66 -19.02
C LEU A 364 -29.30 13.61 -18.25
N HIS A 365 -28.83 14.83 -17.98
CA HIS A 365 -29.51 15.81 -17.13
C HIS A 365 -29.58 17.19 -17.81
N PRO A 366 -30.24 17.32 -18.98
CA PRO A 366 -30.34 18.59 -19.70
C PRO A 366 -31.07 19.69 -18.90
N GLU A 367 -31.89 19.31 -17.91
CA GLU A 367 -32.57 20.22 -16.99
C GLU A 367 -31.62 20.91 -16.01
N ILE A 368 -30.48 20.30 -15.71
CA ILE A 368 -29.43 20.84 -14.83
C ILE A 368 -28.25 21.36 -15.66
N PHE A 369 -27.91 20.67 -16.75
CA PHE A 369 -26.76 20.92 -17.60
C PHE A 369 -27.19 21.12 -19.06
N PRO A 370 -27.82 22.24 -19.42
CA PRO A 370 -28.23 22.50 -20.79
C PRO A 370 -27.02 22.64 -21.72
N ARG A 371 -27.07 21.99 -22.90
CA ARG A 371 -26.00 22.02 -23.91
C ARG A 371 -25.62 23.45 -24.32
N GLY A 372 -24.31 23.68 -24.51
CA GLY A 372 -23.76 24.94 -25.01
C GLY A 372 -22.63 25.63 -24.23
N PRO A 373 -22.15 25.17 -23.06
CA PRO A 373 -21.00 25.79 -22.43
C PRO A 373 -19.69 25.32 -23.08
N VAL A 374 -18.76 26.27 -23.25
CA VAL A 374 -17.36 25.97 -23.58
C VAL A 374 -16.61 25.77 -22.27
N THR A 375 -15.83 24.70 -22.17
CA THR A 375 -14.97 24.44 -21.02
C THR A 375 -13.92 25.53 -20.88
N ARG A 376 -13.76 26.04 -19.66
CA ARG A 376 -12.78 27.06 -19.29
C ARG A 376 -11.93 26.58 -18.13
N ILE A 377 -10.72 27.11 -18.02
CA ILE A 377 -9.89 26.89 -16.84
C ILE A 377 -10.10 28.05 -15.86
N ILE A 378 -10.63 27.75 -14.67
CA ILE A 378 -10.84 28.73 -13.60
C ILE A 378 -10.20 28.16 -12.33
N SER A 379 -9.20 28.86 -11.77
CA SER A 379 -8.52 28.45 -10.53
C SER A 379 -7.99 26.99 -10.55
N GLY A 380 -7.56 26.53 -11.73
CA GLY A 380 -7.06 25.17 -11.97
C GLY A 380 -8.14 24.11 -12.19
N TYR A 381 -9.42 24.47 -12.26
CA TYR A 381 -10.51 23.57 -12.64
C TYR A 381 -10.84 23.71 -14.12
N SER A 382 -11.01 22.60 -14.82
CA SER A 382 -11.79 22.57 -16.06
C SER A 382 -13.26 22.69 -15.73
N THR A 383 -13.88 23.79 -16.13
CA THR A 383 -15.20 24.20 -15.65
C THR A 383 -16.14 24.57 -16.79
N ARG A 384 -17.40 24.15 -16.64
CA ARG A 384 -18.54 24.63 -17.42
C ARG A 384 -19.55 25.26 -16.49
N TYR A 385 -19.96 26.49 -16.80
CA TYR A 385 -21.00 27.20 -16.09
C TYR A 385 -22.31 27.13 -16.87
N TYR A 386 -23.39 26.80 -16.18
CA TYR A 386 -24.73 26.70 -16.74
C TYR A 386 -25.61 27.81 -16.15
N PRO A 387 -25.84 28.92 -16.88
CA PRO A 387 -26.56 30.07 -16.34
C PRO A 387 -28.03 29.79 -15.99
N VAL A 388 -28.65 28.78 -16.62
CA VAL A 388 -30.06 28.44 -16.42
C VAL A 388 -30.29 27.80 -15.05
N SER A 389 -29.41 26.90 -14.64
CA SER A 389 -29.44 26.21 -13.35
C SER A 389 -28.59 26.90 -12.29
N ASP A 390 -27.79 27.89 -12.69
CA ASP A 390 -26.75 28.51 -11.87
C ASP A 390 -25.78 27.48 -11.27
N THR A 391 -25.38 26.49 -12.08
CA THR A 391 -24.54 25.38 -11.62
C THR A 391 -23.20 25.39 -12.35
N TYR A 392 -22.14 24.95 -11.67
CA TYR A 392 -20.87 24.62 -12.33
C TYR A 392 -20.65 23.11 -12.33
N LEU A 393 -20.22 22.56 -13.47
CA LEU A 393 -19.47 21.31 -13.51
C LEU A 393 -17.99 21.64 -13.54
N GLY A 394 -17.22 21.00 -12.68
CA GLY A 394 -15.78 21.18 -12.54
C GLY A 394 -15.05 19.85 -12.61
N ALA A 395 -13.84 19.86 -13.12
CA ALA A 395 -12.90 18.74 -13.01
C ALA A 395 -11.54 19.29 -12.59
N LYS A 396 -10.93 18.69 -11.58
CA LYS A 396 -9.59 19.05 -11.09
C LYS A 396 -8.99 17.86 -10.39
N ASN A 397 -7.69 17.62 -10.60
CA ASN A 397 -6.94 16.55 -9.95
C ASN A 397 -7.66 15.19 -10.04
N ASN A 398 -8.20 14.85 -11.22
CA ASN A 398 -8.95 13.61 -11.47
C ASN A 398 -10.30 13.46 -10.71
N HIS A 399 -10.77 14.49 -10.02
CA HIS A 399 -12.08 14.54 -9.39
C HIS A 399 -13.05 15.40 -10.20
N LEU A 400 -14.32 15.02 -10.16
CA LEU A 400 -15.44 15.80 -10.69
C LEU A 400 -16.12 16.53 -9.55
N TYR A 401 -16.57 17.74 -9.85
CA TYR A 401 -17.23 18.62 -8.91
C TYR A 401 -18.51 19.16 -9.51
N VAL A 402 -19.53 19.31 -8.68
CA VAL A 402 -20.74 20.06 -9.00
C VAL A 402 -20.87 21.18 -7.98
N HIS A 403 -20.91 22.42 -8.44
CA HIS A 403 -21.17 23.57 -7.57
C HIS A 403 -22.58 24.08 -7.80
N ASP A 404 -23.44 23.97 -6.79
CA ASP A 404 -24.76 24.59 -6.79
C ASP A 404 -24.63 26.08 -6.46
N GLY A 405 -24.75 26.95 -7.46
CA GLY A 405 -24.63 28.40 -7.33
C GLY A 405 -25.68 29.04 -6.44
N LYS A 406 -26.77 28.35 -6.12
CA LYS A 406 -27.81 28.84 -5.19
C LYS A 406 -27.43 28.68 -3.72
N LEU A 407 -26.66 27.65 -3.40
CA LEU A 407 -26.29 27.29 -2.02
C LEU A 407 -24.79 27.43 -1.73
N LEU A 408 -23.98 27.79 -2.73
CA LEU A 408 -22.52 27.93 -2.64
C LEU A 408 -21.78 26.66 -2.19
N ASN A 409 -22.38 25.49 -2.44
CA ASN A 409 -21.80 24.21 -2.09
C ASN A 409 -21.01 23.64 -3.27
N LEU A 410 -19.70 23.45 -3.08
CA LEU A 410 -18.88 22.65 -3.97
C LEU A 410 -18.95 21.19 -3.53
N ILE A 411 -19.59 20.36 -4.35
CA ILE A 411 -19.79 18.92 -4.09
C ILE A 411 -18.78 18.16 -4.91
N ASP A 412 -17.91 17.39 -4.25
CA ASP A 412 -17.08 16.39 -4.91
C ASP A 412 -17.96 15.17 -5.24
N VAL A 413 -18.10 14.86 -6.53
CA VAL A 413 -18.96 13.76 -6.99
C VAL A 413 -18.17 12.47 -7.26
N GLY A 414 -16.87 12.47 -6.99
CA GLY A 414 -15.98 11.32 -7.13
C GLY A 414 -15.05 11.42 -8.33
N LEU A 415 -14.34 10.32 -8.59
CA LEU A 415 -13.26 10.26 -9.57
C LEU A 415 -13.77 10.31 -11.01
N LEU A 416 -13.17 11.15 -11.85
CA LEU A 416 -13.42 11.20 -13.29
C LEU A 416 -13.35 9.81 -13.94
N GLY A 417 -12.41 8.97 -13.50
CA GLY A 417 -12.22 7.59 -13.96
C GLY A 417 -13.40 6.66 -13.68
N ASP A 418 -14.25 6.94 -12.68
CA ASP A 418 -15.45 6.13 -12.38
C ASP A 418 -16.63 6.47 -13.33
N PHE A 419 -16.55 7.62 -14.00
CA PHE A 419 -17.57 8.12 -14.93
C PHE A 419 -17.14 7.98 -16.39
N LEU A 420 -15.84 8.06 -16.68
CA LEU A 420 -15.32 8.02 -18.05
C LEU A 420 -15.71 6.75 -18.83
N PRO A 421 -15.60 5.52 -18.28
CA PRO A 421 -16.08 4.32 -18.96
C PRO A 421 -17.58 4.33 -19.25
N LYS A 422 -18.38 4.97 -18.38
CA LYS A 422 -19.83 5.10 -18.54
C LYS A 422 -20.16 6.09 -19.66
N ALA A 423 -19.45 7.22 -19.72
CA ALA A 423 -19.55 8.20 -20.79
C ALA A 423 -19.16 7.58 -22.15
N GLN A 424 -18.06 6.84 -22.19
CA GLN A 424 -17.60 6.14 -23.40
C GLN A 424 -18.60 5.09 -23.88
N ALA A 425 -19.16 4.28 -22.96
CA ALA A 425 -20.19 3.31 -23.29
C ALA A 425 -21.48 3.97 -23.82
N ALA A 426 -21.75 5.21 -23.43
CA ALA A 426 -22.85 6.03 -23.92
C ALA A 426 -22.53 6.79 -25.22
N GLY A 427 -21.33 6.63 -25.79
CA GLY A 427 -20.92 7.20 -27.08
C GLY A 427 -20.31 8.60 -27.01
N PHE A 428 -19.76 9.02 -25.86
CA PHE A 428 -19.13 10.32 -25.65
C PHE A 428 -17.60 10.26 -25.64
#